data_AF-A0A0P9U9V9-F1
#
_entry.id   AF-A0A0P9U9V9-F1
#
_cell.length_a   1.000
_cell.length_b   1.000
_cell.length_c   1.000
_cell.angle_alpha   90.00
_cell.angle_beta   90.00
_cell.angle_gamma   90.00
#
_symmetry.space_group_name_H-M   'P 1'
#
loop_
_entity.id
_entity.type
_entity.pdbx_description
1 polymer ?
#
loop_
_entity_poly.entity_id
_entity_poly.type
_entity_poly.pdbx_seq_one_letter_code
_entity_poly.pdbx_strand_id
1 'polypeptide(L)' 'SWWDLVYQKTLSNAYQQKPRLIQVSGGTDFVIQGLTLQNAPAFNIVTDGVTGVTVWGIKIL' A
#
# COMPACT_ATOMS: atom_id res chain seq x y z
N SER A 1 -7.22 1.22 -16.02
CA SER A 1 -6.87 1.63 -14.65
C SER A 1 -5.94 0.59 -14.03
N TRP A 2 -5.26 0.89 -12.93
CA TRP A 2 -4.48 -0.13 -12.20
C TRP A 2 -5.34 -1.29 -11.67
N TRP A 3 -6.64 -1.07 -11.47
CA TRP A 3 -7.59 -2.13 -11.09
C TRP A 3 -7.91 -3.08 -12.25
N ASP A 4 -7.82 -2.62 -13.49
CA ASP A 4 -8.07 -3.46 -14.67
C ASP A 4 -6.97 -4.52 -14.86
N LEU A 5 -5.77 -4.28 -14.32
CA LEU A 5 -4.70 -5.28 -14.30
C LEU A 5 -5.11 -6.53 -13.51
N VAL A 6 -6.05 -6.40 -12.57
CA VAL A 6 -6.59 -7.56 -11.84
C VAL A 6 -7.23 -8.56 -12.77
N TYR A 7 -8.05 -8.05 -13.66
CA TYR A 7 -8.72 -8.85 -14.68
C TYR A 7 -7.71 -9.44 -15.67
N GLN A 8 -6.71 -8.67 -16.11
CA GLN A 8 -5.68 -9.17 -17.03
C GLN A 8 -4.89 -10.35 -16.45
N LYS A 9 -4.55 -10.35 -15.15
CA LYS A 9 -3.91 -11.51 -14.49
C LYS A 9 -4.75 -12.77 -14.62
N THR A 10 -6.06 -12.67 -14.41
CA THR A 10 -6.95 -13.85 -14.47
C THR A 10 -7.00 -14.48 -15.85
N LEU A 11 -6.83 -13.67 -16.91
CA LEU A 11 -6.88 -14.13 -18.29
C LEU A 11 -5.54 -14.65 -18.84
N SER A 12 -4.44 -14.05 -18.42
CA SER A 12 -3.12 -14.26 -19.03
C SER A 12 -2.11 -14.97 -18.13
N ASN A 13 -2.49 -15.28 -16.88
CA ASN A 13 -1.58 -15.76 -15.82
C ASN A 13 -0.36 -14.84 -15.59
N ALA A 14 -0.44 -13.57 -16.02
CA ALA A 14 0.62 -12.59 -15.86
C ALA A 14 0.58 -11.93 -14.47
N TYR A 15 1.74 -11.53 -13.96
CA TYR A 15 1.83 -10.78 -12.71
C TYR A 15 1.38 -9.33 -12.88
N GLN A 16 0.57 -8.85 -11.94
CA GLN A 16 0.15 -7.45 -11.91
C GLN A 16 1.23 -6.61 -11.26
N GLN A 17 1.61 -5.51 -11.90
CA GLN A 17 2.45 -4.47 -11.32
C GLN A 17 1.56 -3.27 -11.06
N LYS A 18 1.26 -2.99 -9.79
CA LYS A 18 0.44 -1.85 -9.37
C LYS A 18 1.03 -1.22 -8.10
N PRO A 19 1.11 0.11 -8.02
CA PRO A 19 1.81 0.78 -6.94
C PRO A 19 1.07 0.68 -5.61
N ARG A 20 1.84 0.64 -4.52
CA ARG A 20 1.38 0.86 -3.14
C ARG A 20 1.39 2.37 -2.87
N LEU A 21 0.51 2.88 -2.01
CA LEU A 21 0.54 4.31 -1.68
C LEU A 21 1.74 4.65 -0.79
N ILE A 22 1.94 3.89 0.29
CA ILE A 22 3.07 4.06 1.21
C ILE A 22 3.81 2.73 1.36
N GLN A 23 5.13 2.75 1.10
CA GLN A 23 6.06 1.67 1.39
C GLN A 23 7.12 2.20 2.35
N VAL A 24 7.31 1.52 3.47
CA VAL A 24 8.39 1.77 4.43
C VAL A 24 9.20 0.49 4.54
N SER A 25 10.50 0.58 4.28
CA SER A 25 11.40 -0.56 4.31
C SER A 25 12.56 -0.28 5.26
N GLY A 26 12.75 -1.15 6.26
CA GLY A 26 13.74 -0.95 7.31
C GLY A 26 13.44 0.21 8.25
N GLY A 27 14.32 0.42 9.22
CA GLY A 27 14.24 1.54 10.17
C GLY A 27 13.47 1.21 11.46
N THR A 28 13.35 2.20 12.32
CA THR A 28 12.74 2.07 13.65
C THR A 28 11.79 3.23 13.93
N ASP A 29 10.76 2.96 14.75
CA ASP A 29 9.82 3.96 15.30
C ASP A 29 9.19 4.90 14.26
N PHE A 30 8.73 4.33 13.14
CA PHE A 30 8.08 5.10 12.08
C PHE A 30 6.65 5.51 12.49
N VAL A 31 6.28 6.77 12.25
CA VAL A 31 4.94 7.30 12.58
C VAL A 31 4.23 7.81 11.33
N ILE A 32 2.99 7.37 11.13
CA ILE A 32 2.05 7.95 10.16
C ILE A 32 0.85 8.49 10.93
N GLN A 33 0.54 9.78 10.72
CA GLN A 33 -0.55 10.43 11.43
C GLN A 33 -1.37 11.35 10.52
N GLY A 34 -2.70 11.32 10.66
CA GLY A 34 -3.58 12.37 10.16
C GLY A 34 -3.78 12.38 8.64
N LEU A 35 -3.50 11.27 7.96
CA LEU A 35 -3.63 11.19 6.50
C LEU A 35 -4.97 10.56 6.08
N THR A 36 -5.54 11.08 5.00
CA THR A 36 -6.54 10.35 4.20
C THR A 36 -5.84 9.69 3.03
N LEU A 37 -5.89 8.37 2.97
CA LEU A 37 -5.39 7.56 1.87
C LEU A 37 -6.58 7.14 1.02
N GLN A 38 -6.60 7.52 -0.25
CA GLN A 38 -7.73 7.26 -1.12
C GLN A 38 -7.30 6.56 -2.40
N ASN A 39 -8.16 5.67 -2.91
CA ASN A 39 -8.01 5.05 -4.23
C ASN A 39 -6.68 4.30 -4.41
N ALA A 40 -6.23 3.58 -3.37
CA ALA A 40 -5.02 2.78 -3.43
C ALA A 40 -5.12 1.72 -4.56
N PRO A 41 -4.19 1.72 -5.55
CA PRO A 41 -4.18 0.71 -6.59
C PRO A 41 -3.89 -0.70 -6.05
N ALA A 42 -2.99 -0.76 -5.06
CA ALA A 42 -2.62 -1.96 -4.32
C ALA A 42 -2.95 -1.80 -2.82
N PHE A 43 -1.93 -1.86 -1.96
CA PHE A 43 -2.07 -1.64 -0.53
C PHE A 43 -1.92 -0.15 -0.19
N ASN A 44 -2.65 0.28 0.85
CA ASN A 44 -2.57 1.63 1.38
C ASN A 44 -1.23 1.90 2.07
N ILE A 45 -0.84 1.04 3.01
CA ILE A 45 0.42 1.14 3.75
C ILE A 45 1.05 -0.26 3.81
N VAL A 46 2.35 -0.34 3.52
CA VAL A 46 3.16 -1.54 3.76
C VAL A 46 4.42 -1.14 4.50
N THR A 47 4.71 -1.88 5.56
CA THR A 47 5.93 -1.77 6.35
C THR A 47 6.64 -3.11 6.29
N ASP A 48 7.91 -3.10 5.87
CA ASP A 48 8.72 -4.30 5.73
C ASP A 48 10.06 -4.12 6.45
N GLY A 49 10.43 -5.04 7.34
CA GLY A 49 11.65 -4.95 8.15
C GLY A 49 11.73 -3.75 9.11
N VAL A 50 10.61 -3.10 9.43
CA VAL A 50 10.56 -1.95 10.36
C VAL A 50 10.35 -2.44 11.79
N THR A 51 11.13 -1.92 12.75
CA THR A 51 10.93 -2.20 14.19
C THR A 51 10.25 -1.02 14.87
N GLY A 52 8.98 -1.17 15.22
CA GLY A 52 8.17 -0.08 15.79
C GLY A 52 7.51 0.76 14.70
N VAL A 53 6.18 0.69 14.63
CA VAL A 53 5.37 1.52 13.73
C VAL A 53 4.12 1.98 14.49
N THR A 54 3.86 3.29 14.48
CA THR A 54 2.61 3.86 14.99
C THR A 54 1.83 4.49 13.85
N VAL A 55 0.58 4.04 13.66
CA VAL A 55 -0.32 4.58 12.65
C VAL A 55 -1.62 4.99 13.34
N TRP A 56 -1.98 6.28 13.28
CA TRP A 56 -3.18 6.78 13.95
C TRP A 56 -3.80 7.99 13.26
N GLY A 57 -5.11 8.20 13.48
CA GLY A 57 -5.86 9.26 12.81
C GLY A 57 -5.89 9.11 11.28
N ILE A 58 -5.92 7.87 10.78
CA ILE A 58 -5.93 7.58 9.34
C ILE A 58 -7.36 7.32 8.86
N LYS A 59 -7.66 7.83 7.66
CA LYS A 59 -8.87 7.49 6.91
C LYS A 59 -8.47 6.79 5.62
N ILE A 60 -9.07 5.63 5.32
CA ILE A 60 -8.89 4.92 4.05
C ILE A 60 -10.19 5.03 3.26
N LEU A 61 -10.09 5.45 2.00
CA LEU A 61 -11.22 5.66 1.07
C LEU A 61 -11.05 4.86 -0.22
#